data_AF-F9HL20-F1
#
_entry.id   AF-F9HL20-F1
#
_cell.length_a   1.000
_cell.length_b   1.000
_cell.length_c   1.000
_cell.angle_alpha   90.00
_cell.angle_beta   90.00
_cell.angle_gamma   90.00
#
_symmetry.space_group_name_H-M   'P 1'
#
loop_
_entity.id
_entity.type
_entity.pdbx_description
1 polymer ?
#
loop_
_entity_poly.entity_id
_entity_poly.type
_entity_poly.pdbx_seq_one_letter_code
_entity_poly.pdbx_strand_id
1 'polypeptide(L)'
;MIPNKSAESVNRALKQHQILSITADNGTEFNRLSDVFSEEYIYYAHPYASWERGTNENHNRLIRRWLPKGTKKTTPKEVAFIENWINNYPKKCLNYKSPREFILHG
;
A
#
# COMPACT_ATOMS: atom_id res chain seq x y z
N MET A 1 -8.11 8.28 -7.48
CA MET A 1 -8.72 7.53 -6.36
C MET A 1 -9.29 6.23 -6.90
N ILE A 2 -9.17 5.15 -6.13
CA ILE A 2 -9.77 3.85 -6.48
C ILE A 2 -11.28 3.92 -6.20
N PRO A 3 -12.16 3.70 -7.18
CA PRO A 3 -13.60 3.91 -7.02
C PRO A 3 -14.28 2.91 -6.07
N ASN A 4 -13.78 1.67 -6.01
CA ASN A 4 -14.28 0.63 -5.10
C ASN A 4 -13.22 -0.47 -4.88
N LYS A 5 -13.52 -1.41 -3.99
CA LYS A 5 -12.62 -2.53 -3.63
C LYS A 5 -12.71 -3.75 -4.55
N SER A 6 -13.30 -3.65 -5.75
CA SER A 6 -13.30 -4.79 -6.68
C SER A 6 -11.88 -5.09 -7.20
N ALA A 7 -11.63 -6.34 -7.53
CA ALA A 7 -10.34 -6.74 -8.10
C ALA A 7 -10.00 -6.00 -9.40
N GLU A 8 -11.00 -5.75 -10.26
CA GLU A 8 -10.82 -4.95 -11.48
C GLU A 8 -10.35 -3.52 -11.17
N SER A 9 -10.98 -2.87 -10.18
CA SER A 9 -10.66 -1.51 -9.77
C SER A 9 -9.25 -1.40 -9.19
N VAL A 10 -8.85 -2.38 -8.37
CA VAL A 10 -7.50 -2.50 -7.81
C VAL A 10 -6.46 -2.76 -8.91
N ASN A 11 -6.70 -3.74 -9.78
CA ASN A 11 -5.82 -4.09 -10.89
C ASN A 11 -5.56 -2.91 -11.84
N ARG A 12 -6.60 -2.14 -12.14
CA ARG A 12 -6.47 -0.90 -12.94
C ARG A 12 -5.56 0.12 -12.26
N ALA A 13 -5.64 0.27 -10.95
CA ALA A 13 -4.77 1.18 -10.21
C ALA A 13 -3.32 0.66 -10.16
N LEU A 14 -3.12 -0.64 -9.93
CA LEU A 14 -1.79 -1.26 -9.88
C LEU A 14 -1.05 -1.13 -11.23
N LYS A 15 -1.76 -1.27 -12.35
CA LYS A 15 -1.20 -1.06 -13.71
C LYS A 15 -0.66 0.34 -13.99
N GLN A 16 -0.98 1.33 -13.15
CA GLN A 16 -0.46 2.70 -13.29
C GLN A 16 0.97 2.85 -12.74
N HIS A 17 1.53 1.79 -12.15
CA HIS A 17 2.84 1.81 -11.51
C HIS A 17 3.76 0.73 -12.12
N GLN A 18 5.07 1.01 -12.14
CA GLN A 18 6.08 0.03 -12.53
C GLN A 18 6.37 -0.89 -11.33
N ILE A 19 5.73 -2.06 -11.32
CA ILE A 19 5.82 -3.05 -10.24
C ILE A 19 6.51 -4.30 -10.80
N LEU A 20 7.59 -4.75 -10.14
CA LEU A 20 8.33 -5.95 -10.53
C LEU A 20 7.74 -7.23 -9.92
N SER A 21 7.22 -7.14 -8.70
CA SER A 21 6.54 -8.22 -8.01
C SER A 21 5.58 -7.67 -6.97
N ILE A 22 4.56 -8.45 -6.61
CA ILE A 22 3.55 -8.06 -5.63
C ILE A 22 3.37 -9.12 -4.55
N THR A 23 3.34 -8.69 -3.29
CA THR A 23 2.95 -9.53 -2.15
C THR A 23 1.64 -9.03 -1.55
N ALA A 24 0.61 -9.86 -1.55
CA ALA A 24 -0.74 -9.51 -1.08
C ALA A 24 -1.21 -10.44 0.06
N ASP A 25 -2.31 -10.07 0.72
CA ASP A 25 -3.07 -11.05 1.50
C ASP A 25 -4.09 -11.76 0.61
N ASN A 26 -4.77 -12.74 1.18
CA ASN A 26 -5.85 -13.49 0.52
C ASN A 26 -7.17 -12.69 0.44
N GLY A 27 -7.10 -11.35 0.40
CA GLY A 27 -8.25 -10.47 0.19
C GLY A 27 -8.88 -10.71 -1.18
N THR A 28 -10.21 -10.59 -1.27
CA THR A 28 -10.94 -10.82 -2.52
C THR A 28 -10.62 -9.77 -3.58
N GLU A 29 -10.14 -8.60 -3.18
CA GLU A 29 -9.64 -7.57 -4.08
C GLU A 29 -8.33 -7.94 -4.78
N PHE A 30 -7.61 -8.95 -4.29
CA PHE A 30 -6.33 -9.42 -4.83
C PHE A 30 -6.43 -10.81 -5.48
N ASN A 31 -7.62 -11.38 -5.63
CA ASN A 31 -7.80 -12.73 -6.15
C ASN A 31 -7.60 -12.87 -7.67
N ARG A 32 -7.46 -11.76 -8.39
CA ARG A 32 -7.28 -11.70 -9.85
C ARG A 32 -6.01 -10.94 -10.25
N LEU A 33 -4.97 -10.98 -9.42
CA LEU A 33 -3.70 -10.33 -9.74
C LEU A 33 -3.03 -10.92 -11.01
N SER A 34 -3.31 -12.19 -11.32
CA SER A 34 -2.83 -12.85 -12.54
C SER A 34 -3.38 -12.27 -13.85
N ASP A 35 -4.46 -11.47 -13.79
CA ASP A 35 -4.96 -10.73 -14.97
C ASP A 35 -4.01 -9.60 -15.40
N VAL A 36 -3.06 -9.21 -14.53
CA VAL A 36 -2.23 -8.02 -14.70
C VAL A 36 -0.74 -8.24 -14.40
N PHE A 37 -0.38 -9.30 -13.68
CA PHE A 37 1.00 -9.70 -13.39
C PHE A 37 1.20 -11.17 -13.73
N SER A 38 2.41 -11.56 -14.14
CA SER A 38 2.73 -12.99 -14.30
C SER A 38 2.73 -13.70 -12.94
N GLU A 39 2.23 -14.94 -12.89
CA GLU A 39 2.03 -15.68 -11.64
C GLU A 39 3.32 -15.88 -10.84
N GLU A 40 4.47 -15.99 -11.50
CA GLU A 40 5.79 -16.14 -10.88
C GLU A 40 6.24 -14.91 -10.07
N TYR A 41 5.58 -13.76 -10.25
CA TYR A 41 5.85 -12.51 -9.52
C TYR A 41 4.74 -12.14 -8.52
N ILE A 42 3.79 -13.04 -8.29
CA ILE A 42 2.70 -12.88 -7.34
C ILE A 42 2.95 -13.76 -6.12
N TYR A 43 2.94 -13.14 -4.94
CA TYR A 43 3.13 -13.81 -3.67
C TYR A 43 1.95 -13.53 -2.75
N TYR A 44 1.47 -14.55 -2.04
CA TYR A 44 0.43 -14.40 -1.02
C TYR A 44 0.99 -14.76 0.34
N ALA A 45 0.65 -13.96 1.35
CA ALA A 45 0.94 -14.30 2.73
C ALA A 45 0.16 -15.56 3.15
N HIS A 46 0.77 -16.39 3.98
CA HIS A 46 0.15 -17.59 4.52
C HIS A 46 -1.11 -17.23 5.33
N PRO A 47 -2.12 -18.11 5.35
CA PRO A 47 -3.29 -17.92 6.20
C PRO A 47 -2.90 -17.65 7.65
N TYR A 48 -3.50 -16.64 8.26
CA TYR A 48 -3.25 -16.20 9.64
C TYR A 48 -1.82 -15.70 9.93
N ALA A 49 -0.97 -15.52 8.91
CA ALA A 49 0.41 -15.05 9.04
C ALA A 49 0.55 -13.54 8.81
N SER A 50 -0.14 -12.73 9.61
CA SER A 50 -0.11 -11.26 9.46
C SER A 50 1.30 -10.64 9.60
N TRP A 51 2.23 -11.33 10.27
CA TRP A 51 3.61 -10.90 10.44
C TRP A 51 4.42 -10.87 9.13
N GLU A 52 4.04 -11.66 8.12
CA GLU A 52 4.70 -11.65 6.79
C GLU A 52 4.48 -10.33 6.05
N ARG A 53 3.54 -9.51 6.53
CA ARG A 53 3.24 -8.17 6.00
C ARG A 53 3.36 -7.11 7.09
N GLY A 54 4.29 -7.27 8.03
CA GLY A 54 4.51 -6.33 9.12
C GLY A 54 4.67 -4.88 8.67
N THR A 55 5.27 -4.65 7.50
CA THR A 55 5.41 -3.33 6.88
C THR A 55 4.05 -2.70 6.53
N ASN A 56 3.10 -3.48 6.02
CA ASN A 56 1.75 -3.00 5.68
C ASN A 56 1.01 -2.56 6.94
N GLU A 57 1.11 -3.34 8.03
CA GLU A 57 0.47 -2.97 9.30
C GLU A 57 1.08 -1.70 9.90
N ASN A 58 2.40 -1.55 9.83
CA ASN A 58 3.06 -0.32 10.26
C ASN A 58 2.61 0.89 9.41
N HIS A 59 2.49 0.72 8.09
CA HIS A 59 2.02 1.77 7.19
C HIS A 59 0.56 2.15 7.47
N ASN A 60 -0.32 1.15 7.67
CA ASN A 60 -1.72 1.36 8.03
C ASN A 60 -1.88 2.15 9.35
N ARG A 61 -0.99 1.93 10.33
CA ARG A 61 -0.98 2.74 11.57
C ARG A 61 -0.69 4.22 11.32
N LEU A 62 0.17 4.56 10.35
CA LEU A 62 0.44 5.96 10.00
C LEU A 62 -0.79 6.64 9.39
N ILE A 63 -1.49 5.95 8.48
CA ILE A 63 -2.75 6.44 7.92
C ILE A 63 -3.79 6.65 9.03
N ARG A 64 -3.90 5.71 9.97
CA ARG A 64 -4.87 5.77 11.09
C ARG A 64 -4.66 6.92 12.07
N ARG A 65 -3.49 7.57 12.08
CA ARG A 65 -3.27 8.80 12.86
C ARG A 65 -4.09 9.98 12.34
N TRP A 66 -4.37 9.98 11.04
CA TRP A 66 -5.11 11.03 10.36
C TRP A 66 -6.54 10.60 10.02
N LEU A 67 -6.74 9.32 9.69
CA LEU A 67 -8.03 8.72 9.36
C LEU A 67 -8.34 7.57 10.31
N PRO A 68 -8.95 7.87 11.48
CA PRO A 68 -9.35 6.84 12.42
C PRO A 68 -10.18 5.72 11.78
N LYS A 69 -10.17 4.54 12.38
CA LYS A 69 -10.95 3.41 11.88
C LYS A 69 -12.43 3.80 11.81
N GLY A 70 -13.06 3.57 10.66
CA GLY A 70 -14.47 3.90 10.43
C GLY A 70 -14.71 5.27 9.79
N THR A 71 -13.66 6.05 9.48
CA THR A 71 -13.81 7.26 8.67
C THR A 71 -14.47 6.93 7.32
N LYS A 72 -15.64 7.55 7.06
CA LYS A 72 -16.46 7.29 5.86
C LYS A 72 -16.22 8.26 4.72
N LYS A 73 -15.71 9.45 5.02
CA LYS A 73 -15.51 10.54 4.05
C LYS A 73 -14.12 11.09 4.19
N THR A 74 -13.48 11.28 3.04
CA THR A 74 -12.17 11.89 2.88
C THR A 74 -12.13 12.55 1.52
N THR A 75 -11.47 13.69 1.44
CA THR A 75 -11.28 14.44 0.21
C THR A 75 -9.94 14.08 -0.45
N PRO A 76 -9.80 14.24 -1.78
CA PRO A 76 -8.50 14.09 -2.44
C PRO A 76 -7.40 14.98 -1.83
N LYS A 77 -7.77 16.18 -1.35
CA LYS A 77 -6.83 17.10 -0.68
C LYS A 77 -6.31 16.53 0.65
N GLU A 78 -7.17 15.93 1.46
CA GLU A 78 -6.75 15.26 2.70
C GLU A 78 -5.88 14.04 2.42
N VAL A 79 -6.21 13.23 1.40
CA VAL A 79 -5.35 12.10 1.00
C VAL A 79 -3.97 12.60 0.59
N ALA A 80 -3.89 13.60 -0.29
CA ALA A 80 -2.61 14.15 -0.74
C ALA A 80 -1.78 14.74 0.43
N PHE A 81 -2.44 15.38 1.40
CA PHE A 81 -1.78 15.85 2.61
C PHE A 81 -1.19 14.70 3.42
N ILE A 82 -1.95 13.63 3.65
CA ILE A 82 -1.52 12.44 4.39
C ILE A 82 -0.38 11.73 3.66
N GLU A 83 -0.49 11.54 2.35
CA GLU A 83 0.56 10.96 1.50
C GLU A 83 1.86 11.76 1.62
N ASN A 84 1.78 13.09 1.47
CA ASN A 84 2.94 13.96 1.63
C ASN A 84 3.53 13.85 3.05
N TRP A 85 2.69 13.82 4.09
CA TRP A 85 3.18 13.64 5.46
C TRP A 85 3.90 12.30 5.65
N ILE A 86 3.34 11.19 5.16
CA ILE A 86 3.94 9.86 5.26
C ILE A 86 5.27 9.77 4.50
N ASN A 87 5.33 10.36 3.30
CA ASN A 87 6.51 10.32 2.44
C ASN A 87 7.68 11.18 2.96
N ASN A 88 7.40 12.20 3.78
CA ASN A 88 8.41 13.01 4.45
C ASN A 88 8.63 12.60 5.92
N TYR A 89 7.96 11.55 6.42
CA TYR A 89 8.11 11.09 7.80
C TYR A 89 9.39 10.24 7.96
N PRO A 90 10.36 10.64 8.81
CA PRO A 90 11.56 9.86 9.08
C PRO A 90 11.26 8.44 9.59
N LYS A 91 11.90 7.42 9.02
CA LYS A 91 11.71 6.03 9.42
C LYS A 91 13.00 5.45 9.99
N LYS A 92 12.93 4.86 11.18
CA LYS A 92 14.08 4.20 11.83
C LYS A 92 14.72 3.13 10.93
N CYS A 93 13.92 2.35 10.19
CA CYS A 93 14.42 1.34 9.26
C CYS A 93 15.17 1.90 8.05
N LEU A 94 15.08 3.21 7.79
CA LEU A 94 15.79 3.91 6.72
C LEU A 94 16.92 4.79 7.28
N ASN A 95 17.52 4.41 8.42
CA ASN A 95 18.51 5.21 9.14
C ASN A 95 18.02 6.64 9.42
N TYR A 96 16.74 6.76 9.82
CA TYR A 96 16.07 8.03 10.10
C TYR A 96 15.95 8.98 8.89
N LYS A 97 16.17 8.49 7.66
CA LYS A 97 15.72 9.19 6.45
C LYS A 97 14.21 9.01 6.25
N SER A 98 13.58 9.97 5.61
CA SER A 98 12.23 9.82 5.08
C SER A 98 12.23 8.95 3.81
N PRO A 99 11.10 8.32 3.45
CA PRO A 99 10.98 7.62 2.16
C PRO A 99 11.39 8.46 0.96
N ARG A 100 11.03 9.75 0.97
CA ARG A 100 11.38 10.68 -0.12
C ARG A 100 12.89 10.86 -0.23
N GLU A 101 13.58 11.12 0.87
CA GLU A 101 15.04 11.26 0.88
C GLU A 101 15.73 9.96 0.50
N PHE A 102 15.21 8.82 0.96
CA PHE A 102 15.78 7.51 0.67
C PHE A 102 15.67 7.15 -0.82
N ILE A 103 14.54 7.42 -1.47
CA ILE A 103 14.34 7.10 -2.89
C ILE A 103 15.10 8.07 -3.81
N LEU A 104 15.22 9.34 -3.44
CA LEU A 104 15.92 10.34 -4.28
C LEU A 104 17.45 10.26 -4.20
N HIS A 105 17.99 9.63 -3.14
CA HIS A 105 19.43 9.54 -2.89
C HIS A 105 19.93 8.09 -2.74
N GLY A 106 19.08 7.10 -3.00
CA GLY A 106 19.36 5.67 -2.89
C GLY A 106 19.44 4.98 -4.23
#